data_AF-A0A357CUM6-F1
#
_entry.id   AF-A0A357CUM6-F1
#
_cell.length_a   1.000
_cell.length_b   1.000
_cell.length_c   1.000
_cell.angle_alpha   90.00
_cell.angle_beta   90.00
_cell.angle_gamma   90.00
#
_symmetry.space_group_name_H-M   'P 1'
#
loop_
_entity.id
_entity.type
_entity.pdbx_description
1 polymer ?
#
loop_
_entity_poly.entity_id
_entity_poly.type
_entity_poly.pdbx_seq_one_letter_code
_entity_poly.pdbx_strand_id
1 'polypeptide(L)'
;MNKKRRPSLAAGTVFSSPAECRQKLEEYFGSYLQNNQEIADIESLADFFGITREDLILYMNDAKYGKILRLARNRIAKIKKQLAFNGKLQATVLTFDFKNNHGYKDKPEENESETEPVVFKGQVKKWAE
;
A
#
# COMPACT_ATOMS: atom_id res chain seq x y z
N MET A 1 -25.33 -17.36 -5.60
CA MET A 1 -24.22 -17.79 -4.72
C MET A 1 -23.80 -16.65 -3.81
N ASN A 2 -24.29 -16.62 -2.57
CA ASN A 2 -23.84 -15.67 -1.55
C ASN A 2 -22.45 -16.08 -1.09
N LYS A 3 -21.41 -15.35 -1.51
CA LYS A 3 -20.08 -15.45 -0.88
C LYS A 3 -20.23 -14.94 0.55
N LYS A 4 -20.33 -15.88 1.52
CA LYS A 4 -20.22 -15.58 2.95
C LYS A 4 -18.92 -14.78 3.14
N ARG A 5 -19.05 -13.48 3.43
CA ARG A 5 -17.93 -12.65 3.87
C ARG A 5 -17.38 -13.32 5.13
N ARG A 6 -16.11 -13.75 5.09
CA ARG A 6 -15.40 -14.20 6.30
C ARG A 6 -15.55 -13.09 7.34
N PRO A 7 -15.79 -13.41 8.63
CA PRO A 7 -15.88 -12.38 9.65
C PRO A 7 -14.58 -11.60 9.62
N SER A 8 -14.67 -10.28 9.39
CA SER A 8 -13.52 -9.41 9.53
C SER A 8 -12.94 -9.66 10.92
N LEU A 9 -11.70 -10.14 11.01
CA LEU A 9 -10.98 -9.99 12.27
C LEU A 9 -11.04 -8.49 12.57
N ALA A 10 -11.73 -8.10 13.63
CA ALA A 10 -11.81 -6.70 13.96
C ALA A 10 -10.42 -6.29 14.47
N ALA A 11 -9.91 -5.12 14.09
CA ALA A 11 -8.64 -4.61 14.61
C ALA A 11 -8.59 -4.63 16.17
N GLY A 12 -9.76 -4.60 16.83
CA GLY A 12 -9.92 -4.78 18.27
C GLY A 12 -9.49 -6.14 18.83
N THR A 13 -9.21 -7.13 18.00
CA THR A 13 -8.62 -8.42 18.41
C THR A 13 -7.09 -8.36 18.53
N VAL A 14 -6.45 -7.37 17.89
CA VAL A 14 -4.99 -7.16 17.91
C VAL A 14 -4.59 -6.01 18.83
N PHE A 15 -5.48 -5.01 18.96
CA PHE A 15 -5.26 -3.83 19.78
C PHE A 15 -6.45 -3.60 20.72
N SER A 16 -6.20 -3.70 22.02
CA SER A 16 -7.19 -3.40 23.07
C SER A 16 -7.54 -1.91 23.09
N SER A 17 -6.57 -1.04 22.76
CA SER A 17 -6.77 0.41 22.70
C SER A 17 -5.93 1.11 21.61
N PRO A 18 -6.28 2.35 21.21
CA PRO A 18 -5.46 3.13 20.28
C PRO A 18 -4.08 3.48 20.86
N ALA A 19 -3.97 3.57 22.19
CA ALA A 19 -2.70 3.80 22.87
C ALA A 19 -1.78 2.58 22.74
N GLU A 20 -2.31 1.38 22.94
CA GLU A 20 -1.58 0.13 22.72
C GLU A 20 -1.12 0.00 21.27
N CYS A 21 -1.99 0.33 20.30
CA CYS A 21 -1.62 0.34 18.88
C CYS A 21 -0.42 1.26 18.60
N ARG A 22 -0.40 2.47 19.17
CA ARG A 22 0.76 3.39 19.05
C ARG A 22 2.00 2.84 19.74
N GLN A 23 1.85 2.25 20.93
CA GLN A 23 2.98 1.68 21.66
C GLN A 23 3.65 0.55 20.87
N LYS A 24 2.86 -0.40 20.34
CA LYS A 24 3.39 -1.47 19.48
C LYS A 24 4.05 -0.91 18.22
N LEU A 25 3.51 0.15 17.63
CA LEU A 25 4.16 0.82 16.49
C LEU A 25 5.50 1.45 16.86
N GLU A 26 5.60 2.11 18.01
CA GLU A 26 6.90 2.67 18.44
C GLU A 26 7.90 1.56 18.79
N GLU A 27 7.44 0.43 19.34
CA GLU A 27 8.28 -0.75 19.55
C GLU A 27 8.81 -1.31 18.22
N TYR A 28 7.93 -1.44 17.21
CA TYR A 28 8.28 -1.88 15.86
C TYR A 28 9.37 -0.99 15.26
N PHE A 29 9.12 0.32 15.20
CA PHE A 29 10.04 1.26 14.57
C PHE A 29 11.29 1.55 15.39
N GLY A 30 11.22 1.44 16.71
CA GLY A 30 12.28 1.84 17.63
C GLY A 30 13.23 0.72 18.03
N SER A 31 12.77 -0.53 18.04
CA SER A 31 13.57 -1.66 18.54
C SER A 31 13.53 -2.89 17.64
N TYR A 32 12.34 -3.31 17.21
CA TYR A 32 12.16 -4.54 16.45
C TYR A 32 12.98 -4.55 15.15
N LEU A 33 12.86 -3.49 14.35
CA LEU A 33 13.58 -3.37 13.08
C LEU A 33 15.10 -3.44 13.25
N GLN A 34 15.64 -2.77 14.27
CA GLN A 34 17.08 -2.76 14.53
C GLN A 34 17.56 -4.14 15.01
N ASN A 35 16.82 -4.76 15.92
CA ASN A 35 17.19 -6.06 16.51
C ASN A 35 17.18 -7.18 15.46
N ASN A 36 16.27 -7.11 14.49
CA ASN A 36 16.16 -8.11 13.42
C ASN A 36 16.89 -7.70 12.12
N GLN A 37 17.54 -6.53 12.09
CA GLN A 37 18.21 -5.98 10.91
C GLN A 37 17.28 -5.85 9.69
N GLU A 38 16.01 -5.53 9.93
CA GLU A 38 14.98 -5.42 8.90
C GLU A 38 14.83 -3.98 8.39
N ILE A 39 14.48 -3.87 7.11
CA ILE A 39 13.98 -2.62 6.54
C ILE A 39 12.48 -2.57 6.80
N ALA A 40 12.00 -1.42 7.31
CA ALA A 40 10.57 -1.20 7.54
C ALA A 40 9.75 -1.52 6.28
N ASP A 41 8.74 -2.37 6.43
CA ASP A 41 7.93 -2.89 5.33
C ASP A 41 6.51 -3.27 5.84
N ILE A 42 5.53 -3.39 4.93
CA ILE A 42 4.16 -3.74 5.31
C ILE A 42 4.06 -5.18 5.79
N GLU A 43 4.76 -6.10 5.14
CA GLU A 43 4.80 -7.52 5.49
C GLU A 43 5.51 -7.71 6.83
N SER A 44 6.65 -7.06 7.04
CA SER A 44 7.36 -7.02 8.33
C SER A 44 6.48 -6.46 9.47
N LEU A 45 5.73 -5.38 9.22
CA LEU A 45 4.81 -4.82 10.21
C LEU A 45 3.63 -5.77 10.52
N ALA A 46 3.10 -6.45 9.50
CA ALA A 46 2.02 -7.41 9.67
C ALA A 46 2.49 -8.63 10.49
N ASP A 47 3.67 -9.16 10.17
CA ASP A 47 4.31 -10.26 10.89
C ASP A 47 4.57 -9.90 12.36
N PHE A 48 5.08 -8.70 12.63
CA PHE A 48 5.26 -8.19 13.99
C PHE A 48 3.95 -8.14 14.79
N PHE A 49 2.83 -7.84 14.14
CA PHE A 49 1.50 -7.87 14.77
C PHE A 49 0.87 -9.28 14.84
N GLY A 50 1.50 -10.29 14.25
CA GLY A 50 0.97 -11.65 14.15
C GLY A 50 -0.24 -11.77 13.23
N ILE A 51 -0.33 -10.93 12.19
CA ILE A 51 -1.44 -10.90 11.23
C ILE A 51 -0.94 -10.95 9.79
N THR A 52 -1.85 -11.17 8.85
CA THR A 52 -1.51 -11.07 7.42
C THR A 52 -1.44 -9.63 6.93
N ARG A 53 -0.76 -9.41 5.81
CA ARG A 53 -0.74 -8.13 5.09
C ARG A 53 -2.17 -7.67 4.74
N GLU A 54 -3.02 -8.61 4.32
CA GLU A 54 -4.42 -8.36 3.97
C GLU A 54 -5.23 -7.89 5.18
N ASP A 55 -5.01 -8.48 6.36
CA ASP A 55 -5.64 -8.04 7.61
C ASP A 55 -5.20 -6.62 7.98
N LEU A 56 -3.90 -6.33 7.88
CA LEU A 56 -3.35 -5.01 8.16
C LEU A 56 -3.96 -3.94 7.23
N ILE A 57 -4.11 -4.24 5.93
CA ILE A 57 -4.77 -3.36 4.96
C ILE A 57 -6.26 -3.16 5.31
N LEU A 58 -6.95 -4.22 5.75
CA LEU A 58 -8.33 -4.11 6.21
C LEU A 58 -8.43 -3.19 7.43
N TYR A 59 -7.52 -3.33 8.40
CA TYR A 59 -7.52 -2.53 9.63
C TYR A 59 -7.19 -1.06 9.36
N MET A 60 -6.48 -0.76 8.28
CA MET A 60 -6.31 0.62 7.83
C MET A 60 -7.63 1.31 7.48
N ASN A 61 -8.74 0.60 7.27
CA ASN A 61 -10.07 1.18 7.05
C ASN A 61 -10.92 1.27 8.32
N ASP A 62 -10.41 0.76 9.46
CA ASP A 62 -11.11 0.81 10.74
C ASP A 62 -11.26 2.27 11.23
N ALA A 63 -12.43 2.59 11.80
CA ALA A 63 -12.74 3.95 12.25
C ALA A 63 -11.86 4.42 13.42
N LYS A 64 -11.46 3.50 14.30
CA LYS A 64 -10.70 3.78 15.53
C LYS A 64 -9.19 3.68 15.31
N TYR A 65 -8.74 2.68 14.56
CA TYR A 65 -7.31 2.39 14.37
C TYR A 65 -6.77 2.85 13.02
N GLY A 66 -7.63 2.99 12.00
CA GLY A 66 -7.20 3.14 10.61
C GLY A 66 -6.31 4.36 10.37
N LYS A 67 -6.58 5.51 11.02
CA LYS A 67 -5.72 6.70 10.90
C LYS A 67 -4.30 6.43 11.42
N ILE A 68 -4.16 5.70 12.53
CA ILE A 68 -2.87 5.38 13.16
C ILE A 68 -2.07 4.46 12.24
N LEU A 69 -2.70 3.42 11.71
CA LEU A 69 -2.06 2.45 10.81
C LEU A 69 -1.69 3.06 9.45
N ARG A 70 -2.52 3.96 8.90
CA ARG A 70 -2.18 4.68 7.66
C ARG A 70 -0.99 5.63 7.84
N LEU A 71 -0.83 6.24 9.03
CA LEU A 71 0.37 7.01 9.38
C LEU A 71 1.60 6.12 9.48
N ALA A 72 1.49 4.92 10.06
CA ALA A 72 2.57 3.95 10.08
C ALA A 72 3.00 3.53 8.66
N ARG A 73 2.04 3.24 7.76
CA ARG A 73 2.32 2.99 6.34
C ARG A 73 3.04 4.16 5.67
N ASN A 74 2.69 5.40 6.02
CA ASN A 74 3.39 6.58 5.50
C ASN A 74 4.83 6.69 6.07
N ARG A 75 5.04 6.34 7.35
CA ARG A 75 6.39 6.27 7.96
C ARG A 75 7.27 5.22 7.27
N ILE A 76 6.72 4.05 6.94
CA ILE A 76 7.40 3.02 6.14
C ILE A 76 7.85 3.61 4.79
N ALA A 77 6.94 4.24 4.05
CA ALA A 77 7.28 4.88 2.78
C ALA A 77 8.40 5.92 2.94
N LYS A 78 8.32 6.79 3.96
CA LYS A 78 9.37 7.78 4.25
C LYS A 78 10.73 7.12 4.43
N ILE A 79 10.82 6.06 5.24
CA ILE A 79 12.06 5.33 5.51
C ILE A 79 12.64 4.75 4.21
N LYS A 80 11.82 4.04 3.43
CA LYS A 80 12.26 3.43 2.16
C LYS A 80 12.75 4.47 1.15
N LYS A 81 12.08 5.64 1.03
CA LYS A 81 12.55 6.75 0.19
C LYS A 81 13.92 7.27 0.62
N GLN A 82 14.13 7.47 1.92
CA GLN A 82 15.42 7.95 2.45
C GLN A 82 16.54 6.93 2.19
N LEU A 83 16.26 5.64 2.33
CA LEU A 83 17.22 4.58 1.99
C LEU A 83 17.57 4.61 0.49
N ALA A 84 16.59 4.77 -0.39
CA ALA A 84 16.84 4.85 -1.82
C ALA A 84 17.62 6.10 -2.22
N PHE A 85 17.31 7.27 -1.66
CA PHE A 85 18.07 8.50 -1.89
C PHE A 85 19.53 8.39 -1.43
N ASN A 86 19.80 7.58 -0.42
CA ASN A 86 21.14 7.32 0.08
C ASN A 86 21.83 6.12 -0.59
N GLY A 87 21.26 5.56 -1.67
CA GLY A 87 21.82 4.41 -2.39
C GLY A 87 21.77 3.08 -1.61
N LYS A 88 21.05 3.03 -0.49
CA LYS A 88 20.90 1.83 0.37
C LYS A 88 19.72 0.95 -0.01
N LEU A 89 18.87 1.41 -0.93
CA LEU A 89 17.77 0.64 -1.50
C LEU A 89 17.74 0.88 -3.01
N GLN A 90 17.61 -0.20 -3.79
CA GLN A 90 17.57 -0.08 -5.24
C GLN A 90 16.28 0.64 -5.68
N ALA A 91 16.42 1.64 -6.56
CA ALA A 91 15.28 2.44 -7.04
C ALA A 91 14.17 1.58 -7.67
N THR A 92 14.53 0.53 -8.42
CA THR A 92 13.55 -0.40 -9.02
C THR A 92 12.69 -1.11 -7.97
N VAL A 93 13.30 -1.60 -6.89
CA VAL A 93 12.59 -2.24 -5.77
C VAL A 93 11.64 -1.24 -5.11
N LEU A 94 12.12 -0.02 -4.83
CA LEU A 94 11.28 1.04 -4.29
C LEU A 94 10.07 1.34 -5.19
N THR A 95 10.28 1.46 -6.50
CA THR A 95 9.20 1.78 -7.46
C THR A 95 8.09 0.73 -7.45
N PHE A 96 8.43 -0.56 -7.49
CA PHE A 96 7.43 -1.63 -7.45
C PHE A 96 6.71 -1.69 -6.11
N ASP A 97 7.45 -1.58 -5.00
CA ASP A 97 6.86 -1.51 -3.66
C ASP A 97 5.89 -0.33 -3.53
N PHE A 98 6.26 0.84 -4.03
CA PHE A 98 5.44 2.05 -3.90
C PHE A 98 4.13 1.96 -4.67
N LYS A 99 4.15 1.33 -5.84
CA LYS A 99 2.95 1.06 -6.63
C LYS A 99 2.04 0.04 -5.94
N ASN A 100 2.62 -1.04 -5.44
CA ASN A 100 1.85 -2.18 -4.92
C ASN A 100 1.34 -1.98 -3.48
N ASN A 101 2.13 -1.32 -2.63
CA ASN A 101 1.88 -1.25 -1.19
C ASN A 101 1.57 0.17 -0.68
N HIS A 102 1.97 1.21 -1.43
CA HIS A 102 1.78 2.61 -1.03
C HIS A 102 0.82 3.41 -1.92
N GLY A 103 0.30 2.80 -2.99
CA GLY A 103 -0.71 3.41 -3.87
C GLY A 103 -0.19 4.51 -4.78
N TYR A 104 1.13 4.59 -4.99
CA TYR A 104 1.72 5.53 -5.93
C TYR A 104 1.41 5.11 -7.35
N LYS A 105 1.23 6.09 -8.24
CA LYS A 105 1.02 5.88 -9.67
C LYS A 105 2.00 6.74 -10.43
N ASP A 106 2.48 6.22 -11.55
CA ASP A 106 3.27 7.03 -12.47
C ASP A 106 2.34 8.10 -13.06
N LYS A 107 2.86 9.32 -13.18
CA LYS A 107 2.19 10.36 -13.94
C LYS A 107 2.40 10.03 -15.43
N PRO A 108 1.33 9.79 -16.22
CA PRO A 108 1.50 9.63 -17.66
C PRO A 108 2.00 10.94 -18.26
N GLU A 109 2.86 10.84 -19.27
CA GLU A 109 3.13 11.97 -20.15
C GLU A 109 1.94 12.11 -21.11
N GLU A 110 1.14 13.15 -20.93
CA GLU A 110 0.17 13.57 -21.93
C GLU A 110 0.95 14.35 -22.99
N ASN A 111 1.21 13.70 -24.13
CA ASN A 111 1.51 14.46 -25.33
C ASN A 111 0.17 15.08 -25.75
N GLU A 112 0.02 16.40 -25.58
CA GLU A 112 -0.99 17.17 -26.30
C GLU A 112 -0.66 17.08 -27.79
N SER A 113 -1.03 15.98 -28.42
CA SER A 113 -1.23 15.98 -29.85
C SER A 113 -2.61 16.59 -30.06
N GLU A 114 -2.66 17.83 -30.57
CA GLU A 114 -3.81 18.37 -31.29
C GLU A 114 -4.08 17.48 -32.52
N THR A 115 -4.47 16.23 -32.31
CA THR A 115 -4.92 15.35 -33.39
C THR A 115 -6.39 15.64 -33.56
N GLU A 116 -6.69 16.23 -34.72
CA GLU A 116 -8.02 16.26 -35.33
C GLU A 116 -8.82 14.99 -34.99
N PRO A 117 -10.15 15.10 -34.81
CA PRO A 117 -10.98 13.98 -34.43
C PRO A 117 -10.74 12.80 -35.39
N VAL A 118 -10.39 11.64 -34.83
CA VAL A 118 -10.27 10.39 -35.59
C VAL A 118 -11.67 9.99 -36.05
N VAL A 119 -12.03 10.40 -37.26
CA VAL A 119 -13.29 10.00 -37.90
C VAL A 119 -13.13 8.56 -38.42
N PHE A 120 -13.60 7.59 -37.64
CA PHE A 120 -13.77 6.23 -38.12
C PHE A 120 -14.93 6.18 -39.12
N LYS A 121 -14.64 6.42 -40.41
CA LYS A 121 -15.58 6.12 -41.50
C LYS A 121 -15.66 4.60 -41.67
N GLY A 122 -16.50 3.95 -40.86
CA GLY A 122 -16.77 2.52 -40.98
C GLY A 122 -17.24 2.18 -42.40
N GLN A 123 -16.60 1.21 -43.05
CA GLN A 123 -17.09 0.62 -44.31
C GLN A 123 -18.24 -0.33 -44.01
N VAL A 124 -19.34 0.20 -43.45
CA VAL A 124 -20.52 -0.59 -43.05
C VAL A 124 -21.08 -1.39 -44.24
N LYS A 125 -20.90 -0.88 -45.48
CA LYS A 125 -21.27 -1.59 -46.70
C LYS A 125 -20.46 -2.86 -47.02
N LYS A 126 -19.21 -2.98 -46.56
CA LYS A 126 -18.37 -4.16 -46.87
C LYS A 126 -18.59 -5.34 -45.93
N TRP A 127 -19.28 -5.14 -44.82
CA TRP A 127 -19.50 -6.18 -43.80
C TRP A 127 -20.92 -6.76 -43.84
N ALA A 128 -21.71 -6.34 -44.82
CA ALA A 128 -23.10 -6.76 -45.03
C ALA A 128 -23.28 -7.63 -46.28
N GLU A 129 -22.20 -8.09 -46.91
CA GLU A 129 -22.20 -9.12 -47.96
C GLU A 129 -21.75 -10.46 -47.39
#